data_AF-A0A1J4MNC9-F1
#
_entry.id   AF-A0A1J4MNC9-F1
#
_cell.length_a   1.000
_cell.length_b   1.000
_cell.length_c   1.000
_cell.angle_alpha   90.00
_cell.angle_beta   90.00
_cell.angle_gamma   90.00
#
_symmetry.space_group_name_H-M   'P 1'
#
loop_
_entity.id
_entity.type
_entity.pdbx_description
1 polymer ?
#
loop_
_entity_poly.entity_id
_entity_poly.type
_entity_poly.pdbx_seq_one_letter_code
_entity_poly.pdbx_strand_id
1 'polypeptide(L)'
;MKKNSNKVLKHEQNNLFNETVREIRKLVYPHLDKFQRQQYDNARAKVLGIKQKKSQKMPLPELLSRQKATKRHIDKRKQLEEELNVKLHIGDKANRFEAEKDIKNRRKSKIEKRNISTNLSGKGFSEKSGVVYVGKNIIKKRHK
;
A
#
# COMPACT_ATOMS: atom_id res chain seq x y z
N MET A 1 -30.74 12.54 -13.16
CA MET A 1 -29.88 12.77 -14.35
C MET A 1 -28.47 13.32 -14.03
N LYS A 2 -28.22 14.03 -12.92
CA LYS A 2 -26.90 14.62 -12.56
C LYS A 2 -25.72 13.64 -12.30
N LYS A 3 -25.97 12.34 -12.05
CA LYS A 3 -24.89 11.36 -11.80
C LYS A 3 -24.13 10.96 -13.08
N ASN A 4 -24.77 11.06 -14.24
CA ASN A 4 -24.15 10.68 -15.51
C ASN A 4 -23.24 11.80 -16.05
N SER A 5 -23.64 13.06 -15.90
CA SER A 5 -22.80 14.21 -16.29
C SER A 5 -21.47 14.25 -15.53
N ASN A 6 -21.48 13.99 -14.23
CA ASN A 6 -20.24 13.96 -13.42
C ASN A 6 -19.29 12.82 -13.82
N LYS A 7 -19.82 11.68 -14.29
CA LYS A 7 -18.97 10.59 -14.81
C LYS A 7 -18.35 10.95 -16.15
N VAL A 8 -19.10 11.61 -17.03
CA VAL A 8 -18.63 12.06 -18.35
C VAL A 8 -17.54 13.12 -18.19
N LEU A 9 -17.76 14.14 -17.37
CA LEU A 9 -16.75 15.17 -17.08
C LEU A 9 -15.46 14.58 -16.51
N LYS A 10 -15.56 13.60 -15.61
CA LYS A 10 -14.40 12.90 -15.06
C LYS A 10 -13.66 12.09 -16.13
N HIS A 11 -14.38 11.49 -17.06
CA HIS A 11 -13.80 10.74 -18.16
C HIS A 11 -13.04 11.65 -19.13
N GLU A 12 -13.62 12.79 -19.50
CA GLU A 12 -12.98 13.81 -20.35
C GLU A 12 -11.71 14.37 -19.70
N GLN A 13 -11.76 14.70 -18.40
CA GLN A 13 -10.58 15.14 -17.65
C GLN A 13 -9.48 14.08 -17.62
N ASN A 14 -9.84 12.80 -17.43
CA ASN A 14 -8.87 11.72 -17.46
C ASN A 14 -8.25 11.53 -18.85
N ASN A 15 -9.03 11.71 -19.91
CA ASN A 15 -8.52 11.63 -21.28
C ASN A 15 -7.51 12.73 -21.56
N LEU A 16 -7.85 13.98 -21.24
CA LEU A 16 -6.95 15.12 -21.38
C LEU A 16 -5.66 14.94 -20.57
N PHE A 17 -5.78 14.45 -19.32
CA PHE A 17 -4.63 14.12 -18.50
C PHE A 17 -3.75 13.04 -19.13
N ASN A 18 -4.35 11.98 -19.67
CA ASN A 18 -3.59 10.91 -20.31
C ASN A 18 -2.91 11.37 -21.61
N GLU A 19 -3.54 12.26 -22.38
CA GLU A 19 -2.99 12.85 -23.60
C GLU A 19 -1.78 13.74 -23.28
N THR A 20 -1.93 14.69 -22.36
CA THR A 20 -0.83 15.55 -21.92
C THR A 20 0.36 14.74 -21.38
N VAL A 21 0.10 13.69 -20.58
CA VAL A 21 1.15 12.78 -20.10
C VAL A 21 1.84 12.04 -21.25
N ARG A 22 1.12 11.65 -22.32
CA ARG A 22 1.72 11.02 -23.51
C ARG A 22 2.60 12.01 -24.27
N GLU A 23 2.16 13.26 -24.42
CA GLU A 23 2.95 14.31 -25.07
C GLU A 23 4.25 14.59 -24.32
N ILE A 24 4.18 14.77 -23.00
CA ILE A 24 5.37 14.95 -22.15
C ILE A 24 6.34 13.78 -22.35
N ARG A 25 5.86 12.54 -22.39
CA ARG A 25 6.73 11.38 -22.64
C ARG A 25 7.37 11.40 -24.02
N LYS A 26 6.62 11.77 -25.07
CA LYS A 26 7.16 11.89 -26.43
C LYS A 26 8.26 12.95 -26.50
N LEU A 27 8.10 14.05 -25.78
CA LEU A 27 9.10 15.12 -25.69
C LEU A 27 10.32 14.68 -24.88
N VAL A 28 10.13 14.07 -23.71
CA VAL A 28 11.24 13.77 -22.80
C VAL A 28 12.03 12.53 -23.22
N TYR A 29 11.37 11.48 -23.73
CA TYR A 29 11.99 10.17 -23.98
C TYR A 29 13.24 10.21 -24.90
N PRO A 30 13.24 10.97 -26.01
CA PRO A 30 14.43 11.10 -26.87
C PRO A 30 15.62 11.77 -26.20
N HIS A 31 15.40 12.57 -25.15
CA HIS A 31 16.42 13.33 -24.45
C HIS A 31 16.92 12.66 -23.16
N LEU A 32 16.32 11.55 -22.75
CA LEU A 32 16.80 10.78 -21.60
C LEU A 32 18.17 10.17 -21.90
N ASP A 33 19.04 10.08 -20.90
CA ASP A 33 20.29 9.33 -21.01
C ASP A 33 20.00 7.81 -21.12
N LYS A 34 20.95 7.03 -21.66
CA LYS A 34 20.83 5.57 -21.80
C LYS A 34 20.45 4.89 -20.48
N PHE A 35 21.05 5.30 -19.37
CA PHE A 35 20.72 4.74 -18.05
C PHE A 35 19.28 5.07 -17.66
N GLN A 36 18.87 6.31 -17.84
CA GLN A 36 17.52 6.78 -17.50
C GLN A 36 16.44 6.09 -18.36
N ARG A 37 16.69 5.93 -19.67
CA ARG A 37 15.81 5.17 -20.58
C ARG A 37 15.63 3.73 -20.09
N GLN A 38 16.72 3.07 -19.72
CA GLN A 38 16.67 1.71 -19.19
C GLN A 38 15.83 1.63 -17.90
N GLN A 39 15.95 2.59 -16.99
CA GLN A 39 15.11 2.64 -15.79
C GLN A 39 13.63 2.84 -16.13
N TYR A 40 13.32 3.74 -17.07
CA TYR A 40 11.96 3.97 -17.55
C TYR A 40 11.36 2.72 -18.18
N ASP A 41 12.08 2.06 -19.09
CA ASP A 41 11.61 0.86 -19.79
C ASP A 41 11.39 -0.30 -18.81
N ASN A 42 12.29 -0.46 -17.83
CA ASN A 42 12.13 -1.44 -16.75
C ASN A 42 10.90 -1.15 -15.88
N ALA A 43 10.61 0.13 -15.59
CA ALA A 43 9.43 0.53 -14.84
C ALA A 43 8.15 0.30 -15.66
N ARG A 44 8.14 0.65 -16.94
CA ARG A 44 7.04 0.40 -17.87
C ARG A 44 6.74 -1.09 -17.98
N ALA A 45 7.75 -1.92 -18.20
CA ALA A 45 7.62 -3.37 -18.25
C ALA A 45 7.03 -3.94 -16.94
N LYS A 46 7.47 -3.45 -15.79
CA LYS A 46 6.95 -3.85 -14.47
C LYS A 46 5.47 -3.53 -14.30
N VAL A 47 5.02 -2.35 -14.75
CA VAL A 47 3.59 -1.96 -14.71
C VAL A 47 2.75 -2.86 -15.61
N LEU A 48 3.30 -3.27 -16.76
CA LEU A 48 2.67 -4.22 -17.68
C LEU A 48 2.68 -5.68 -17.15
N GLY A 49 3.20 -5.92 -15.95
CA GLY A 49 3.25 -7.24 -15.32
C GLY A 49 4.44 -8.09 -15.76
N ILE A 50 5.35 -7.56 -16.57
CA ILE A 50 6.56 -8.26 -17.00
C ILE A 50 7.51 -8.40 -15.80
N LYS A 51 8.01 -9.61 -15.58
CA LYS A 51 8.97 -9.91 -14.51
C LYS A 51 10.30 -9.22 -14.80
N GLN A 52 10.80 -8.45 -13.83
CA GLN A 52 12.10 -7.79 -13.95
C GLN A 52 13.24 -8.82 -13.99
N LYS A 53 14.33 -8.47 -14.70
CA LYS A 53 15.55 -9.27 -14.73
C LYS A 53 16.05 -9.49 -13.30
N LYS A 54 16.54 -10.70 -13.02
CA LYS A 54 17.12 -11.02 -11.71
C LYS A 54 18.33 -10.12 -11.48
N SER A 55 18.53 -9.71 -10.23
CA SER A 55 19.77 -9.06 -9.81
C SER A 55 20.96 -9.97 -10.12
N GLN A 56 22.12 -9.36 -10.36
CA GLN A 56 23.38 -10.08 -10.41
C GLN A 56 23.59 -10.85 -9.10
N LYS A 57 24.15 -12.06 -9.21
CA LYS A 57 24.55 -12.85 -8.03
C LYS A 57 25.61 -12.08 -7.28
N MET A 58 25.47 -11.99 -5.97
CA MET A 58 26.42 -11.29 -5.10
C MET A 58 26.78 -12.16 -3.88
N PRO A 59 27.96 -11.98 -3.29
CA PRO A 59 28.33 -12.64 -2.05
C PRO A 59 27.36 -12.27 -0.91
N LEU A 60 27.04 -13.26 -0.06
CA LEU A 60 26.15 -13.08 1.08
C LEU A 60 26.54 -11.91 2.02
N PRO A 61 27.82 -11.72 2.43
CA PRO A 61 28.16 -10.64 3.36
C PRO A 61 27.88 -9.25 2.76
N GLU A 62 28.14 -9.08 1.46
CA GLU A 62 27.88 -7.82 0.76
C GLU A 62 26.37 -7.56 0.65
N LEU A 63 25.59 -8.60 0.34
CA LEU A 63 24.12 -8.52 0.30
C LEU A 63 23.55 -8.05 1.64
N LEU A 64 24.02 -8.63 2.74
CA LEU A 64 23.58 -8.27 4.09
C LEU A 64 24.00 -6.84 4.44
N SER A 65 25.20 -6.41 4.06
CA SER A 65 25.67 -5.04 4.27
C SER A 65 24.76 -4.04 3.55
N ARG A 66 24.45 -4.28 2.27
CA ARG A 66 23.54 -3.42 1.49
C ARG A 66 22.15 -3.37 2.09
N GLN A 67 21.59 -4.51 2.52
CA GLN A 67 20.28 -4.55 3.18
C GLN A 67 20.26 -3.75 4.48
N LYS A 68 21.31 -3.86 5.30
CA LYS A 68 21.46 -3.06 6.54
C LYS A 68 21.54 -1.58 6.23
N ALA A 69 22.30 -1.18 5.22
CA ALA A 69 22.41 0.22 4.80
C ALA A 69 21.04 0.79 4.36
N THR A 70 20.31 0.07 3.50
CA THR A 70 18.97 0.48 3.06
C THR A 70 18.01 0.64 4.24
N LYS A 71 18.04 -0.29 5.20
CA LYS A 71 17.20 -0.19 6.41
C LYS A 71 17.55 1.05 7.23
N ARG A 72 18.83 1.31 7.46
CA ARG A 72 19.30 2.52 8.18
C ARG A 72 18.84 3.81 7.48
N HIS A 73 18.89 3.87 6.15
CA HIS A 73 18.39 5.04 5.41
C HIS A 73 16.89 5.25 5.59
N ILE A 74 16.10 4.17 5.58
CA ILE A 74 14.65 4.26 5.81
C ILE A 74 14.35 4.72 7.23
N ASP A 75 15.07 4.19 8.22
CA ASP A 75 14.86 4.55 9.62
C ASP A 75 15.23 6.01 9.89
N LYS A 76 16.36 6.49 9.35
CA LYS A 76 16.73 7.92 9.38
C LYS A 76 15.67 8.80 8.73
N ARG A 77 15.11 8.38 7.60
CA ARG A 77 14.06 9.14 6.92
C ARG A 77 12.80 9.24 7.77
N LYS A 78 12.41 8.15 8.44
CA LYS A 78 11.25 8.16 9.35
C LYS A 78 11.45 9.10 10.54
N GLN A 79 12.65 9.11 11.11
CA GLN A 79 13.01 10.06 12.16
C GLN A 79 12.85 11.51 11.68
N LEU A 80 13.33 11.83 10.46
CA LEU A 80 13.13 13.15 9.87
C LEU A 80 11.65 13.49 9.61
N GLU A 81 10.85 12.51 9.17
CA GLU A 81 9.40 12.69 9.00
C GLU A 81 8.70 13.00 10.32
N GLU A 82 9.13 12.36 11.42
CA GLU A 82 8.63 12.61 12.78
C GLU A 82 9.07 13.98 13.31
N GLU A 83 10.35 14.34 13.15
CA GLU A 83 10.91 15.64 13.55
C GLU A 83 10.22 16.81 12.82
N LEU A 84 9.98 16.66 11.52
CA LEU A 84 9.33 17.69 10.70
C LEU A 84 7.80 17.64 10.80
N ASN A 85 7.23 16.59 11.41
CA ASN A 85 5.80 16.32 11.43
C ASN A 85 5.16 16.33 10.02
N VAL A 86 5.89 15.83 9.03
CA VAL A 86 5.46 15.74 7.62
C VAL A 86 5.51 14.29 7.17
N LYS A 87 4.49 13.86 6.44
CA LYS A 87 4.46 12.54 5.81
C LYS A 87 4.89 12.62 4.35
N LEU A 88 6.00 11.97 4.02
CA LEU A 88 6.48 11.91 2.63
C LEU A 88 5.71 10.85 1.83
N HIS A 89 5.56 11.07 0.52
CA HIS A 89 4.94 10.10 -0.40
C HIS A 89 5.85 8.90 -0.74
N ILE A 90 7.01 8.79 -0.08
CA ILE A 90 8.00 7.77 -0.38
C ILE A 90 7.70 6.50 0.44
N GLY A 91 7.88 5.32 -0.16
CA GLY A 91 7.57 4.05 0.51
C GLY A 91 8.42 3.78 1.77
N ASP A 92 7.80 3.23 2.81
CA ASP A 92 8.41 2.96 4.13
C ASP A 92 9.13 1.62 4.24
N LYS A 93 9.23 0.89 3.13
CA LYS A 93 9.67 -0.52 3.09
C LYS A 93 10.90 -0.65 2.21
N ALA A 94 11.85 -1.47 2.66
CA ALA A 94 13.10 -1.67 1.95
C ALA A 94 12.88 -2.50 0.69
N ASN A 95 11.99 -3.51 0.77
CA ASN A 95 11.79 -4.46 -0.30
C ASN A 95 10.31 -4.71 -0.62
N ARG A 96 10.04 -5.08 -1.88
CA ARG A 96 8.71 -5.49 -2.34
C ARG A 96 8.15 -6.66 -1.52
N PHE A 97 8.99 -7.65 -1.21
CA PHE A 97 8.58 -8.81 -0.41
C PHE A 97 8.11 -8.41 1.00
N GLU A 98 8.77 -7.45 1.63
CA GLU A 98 8.34 -6.92 2.93
C GLU A 98 7.01 -6.18 2.80
N ALA A 99 6.84 -5.36 1.76
CA ALA A 99 5.58 -4.68 1.50
C ALA A 99 4.42 -5.67 1.26
N GLU A 100 4.66 -6.73 0.47
CA GLU A 100 3.67 -7.78 0.23
C GLU A 100 3.34 -8.57 1.51
N LYS A 101 4.34 -8.89 2.32
CA LYS A 101 4.15 -9.56 3.62
C LYS A 101 3.30 -8.71 4.54
N ASP A 102 3.56 -7.40 4.60
CA ASP A 102 2.78 -6.46 5.39
C ASP A 102 1.34 -6.32 4.90
N ILE A 103 1.11 -6.27 3.60
CA ILE A 103 -0.25 -6.27 3.04
C ILE A 103 -0.99 -7.55 3.44
N LYS A 104 -0.33 -8.72 3.36
CA LYS A 104 -0.91 -9.99 3.79
C LYS A 104 -1.21 -9.97 5.29
N ASN A 105 -0.30 -9.49 6.12
CA ASN A 105 -0.48 -9.41 7.58
C ASN A 105 -1.61 -8.45 7.95
N ARG A 106 -1.72 -7.29 7.30
CA ARG A 106 -2.83 -6.34 7.47
C ARG A 106 -4.18 -6.95 7.06
N ARG A 107 -4.21 -7.79 6.03
CA ARG A 107 -5.43 -8.52 5.64
C ARG A 107 -5.80 -9.55 6.69
N LYS A 108 -4.83 -10.34 7.16
CA LYS A 108 -5.03 -11.33 8.23
C LYS A 108 -5.56 -10.69 9.51
N SER A 109 -4.94 -9.62 9.98
CA SER A 109 -5.38 -8.93 11.20
C SER A 109 -6.77 -8.31 11.07
N LYS A 110 -7.15 -7.82 9.88
CA LYS A 110 -8.54 -7.39 9.61
C LYS A 110 -9.53 -8.55 9.68
N ILE A 111 -9.16 -9.72 9.17
CA ILE A 111 -9.99 -10.93 9.22
C ILE A 111 -10.13 -11.39 10.68
N GLU A 112 -9.03 -11.46 11.43
CA GLU A 112 -9.03 -11.82 12.85
C GLU A 112 -9.91 -10.88 13.68
N LYS A 113 -9.79 -9.56 13.49
CA LYS A 113 -10.67 -8.58 14.16
C LYS A 113 -12.14 -8.78 13.83
N ARG A 114 -12.46 -9.11 12.57
CA ARG A 114 -13.84 -9.45 12.17
C ARG A 114 -14.31 -10.73 12.87
N ASN A 115 -13.49 -11.77 12.86
CA ASN A 115 -13.82 -13.05 13.50
C ASN A 115 -14.04 -12.89 15.02
N ILE A 116 -13.25 -12.05 15.69
CA ILE A 116 -13.45 -11.69 17.10
C ILE A 116 -14.81 -10.99 17.28
N SER A 117 -15.11 -9.98 16.45
CA SER A 117 -16.40 -9.27 16.53
C SER A 117 -17.61 -10.17 16.25
N THR A 118 -17.49 -11.13 15.33
CA THR A 118 -18.57 -12.07 15.01
C THR A 118 -18.74 -13.10 16.12
N ASN A 119 -17.65 -13.59 16.71
CA ASN A 119 -17.66 -14.55 17.82
C ASN A 119 -18.22 -13.94 19.11
N LEU A 120 -18.02 -12.65 19.35
CA LEU A 120 -18.70 -11.89 20.41
C LEU A 120 -20.20 -11.76 20.10
N SER A 121 -20.55 -11.33 18.88
CA SER A 121 -21.96 -11.11 18.50
C SER A 121 -22.80 -12.39 18.51
N GLY A 122 -22.20 -13.55 18.19
CA GLY A 122 -22.86 -14.85 18.18
C GLY A 122 -23.16 -15.40 19.58
N LYS A 123 -22.53 -14.85 20.63
CA LYS A 123 -22.80 -15.21 22.05
C LYS A 123 -23.73 -14.20 22.73
N GLY A 124 -24.33 -13.28 21.97
CA GLY A 124 -25.21 -12.21 22.45
C GLY A 124 -24.51 -11.12 23.25
N PHE A 125 -23.20 -10.94 23.02
CA PHE A 125 -22.42 -9.81 23.51
C PHE A 125 -21.99 -8.94 22.32
N SER A 126 -22.25 -7.65 22.34
CA SER A 126 -21.76 -6.72 21.29
C SER A 126 -20.94 -5.64 21.95
N GLU A 127 -19.75 -5.36 21.44
CA GLU A 127 -18.92 -4.28 21.95
C GLU A 127 -19.02 -3.07 21.01
N LYS A 128 -19.40 -1.90 21.56
CA LYS A 128 -19.30 -0.62 20.87
C LYS A 128 -18.49 0.32 21.74
N SER A 129 -17.47 0.96 21.15
CA SER A 129 -16.65 1.99 21.82
C SER A 129 -16.11 1.58 23.19
N GLY A 130 -15.62 0.34 23.36
CA GLY A 130 -15.06 -0.15 24.62
C GLY A 130 -16.09 -0.58 25.68
N VAL A 131 -17.40 -0.54 25.35
CA VAL A 131 -18.49 -0.95 26.25
C VAL A 131 -19.12 -2.23 25.71
N VAL A 132 -19.20 -3.25 26.56
CA VAL A 132 -19.79 -4.56 26.24
C VAL A 132 -21.29 -4.54 26.56
N TYR A 133 -22.11 -4.68 25.52
CA TYR A 133 -23.57 -4.78 25.60
C TYR A 133 -23.99 -6.25 25.61
N VAL A 134 -24.79 -6.66 26.59
CA VAL A 134 -25.33 -8.01 26.72
C VAL A 134 -26.78 -8.02 26.24
N GLY A 135 -27.14 -8.99 25.40
CA GLY A 135 -28.52 -9.19 24.95
C GLY A 135 -29.45 -9.55 26.12
N LYS A 136 -30.60 -8.88 26.21
CA LYS A 136 -31.61 -9.07 27.30
C LYS A 136 -32.05 -10.53 27.48
N ASN A 137 -31.97 -11.34 26.44
CA ASN A 137 -32.36 -12.75 26.46
C ASN A 137 -31.40 -13.65 27.27
N ILE A 138 -30.14 -13.24 27.44
CA ILE A 138 -29.14 -13.95 28.26
C ILE A 138 -29.39 -13.69 29.74
N ILE A 139 -29.73 -12.45 30.10
CA ILE A 139 -30.02 -12.05 31.47
C ILE A 139 -31.26 -12.80 32.00
N LYS A 140 -32.31 -12.92 31.16
CA LYS A 140 -33.54 -13.65 31.53
C LYS A 140 -33.34 -15.15 31.78
N LYS A 141 -32.34 -15.80 31.16
CA LYS A 141 -32.05 -17.22 31.37
C LYS A 141 -31.33 -17.54 32.68
N ARG A 142 -30.71 -16.55 33.33
CA ARG A 142 -30.02 -16.72 34.62
C ARG A 142 -30.92 -16.60 35.85
N HIS A 143 -32.13 -16.07 35.70
CA HIS A 143 -33.10 -15.86 36.78
C HIS A 143 -34.18 -16.95 36.83
N LYS A 144 -33.90 -18.14 36.27
CA LYS A 144 -34.74 -19.33 36.38
C LYS A 144 -33.96 -20.44 37.06
#